data_AF-A0AAJ3HF41-F1
#
_entry.id   AF-A0AAJ3HF41-F1
#
_cell.length_a   1.000
_cell.length_b   1.000
_cell.length_c   1.000
_cell.angle_alpha   90.00
_cell.angle_beta   90.00
_cell.angle_gamma   90.00
#
_symmetry.space_group_name_H-M   'P 1'
#
loop_
_entity.id
_entity.type
_entity.pdbx_description
1 polymer ?
#
loop_
_entity_poly.entity_id
_entity_poly.type
_entity_poly.pdbx_seq_one_letter_code
_entity_poly.pdbx_strand_id
1 'polypeptide(L)'
;MDLTRLAEQTRALALDILHQSAIGEGQIFVLGLSTSEVVGGRIGKNSNQEVGEVIVKTLLDILNERKIYLAVQGCEHINRALAVERELAEQYGLEIVNVLPGLHAGGSAQLAAFKYMRDPVEVEFITAHAGLDIGDTSIGMHIKHVQIPLRPQQRELGSAHVCALASRPRLIGGERAGHYKDSIRRV
;
A
#
# COMPACT_ATOMS: atom_id res chain seq x y z
N MET A 1 8.49 7.26 20.13
CA MET A 1 7.84 7.90 18.98
C MET A 1 6.43 8.31 19.39
N ASP A 2 5.94 9.47 18.97
CA ASP A 2 4.57 9.91 19.24
C ASP A 2 3.61 9.27 18.23
N LEU A 3 2.72 8.38 18.70
CA LEU A 3 1.79 7.64 17.86
C LEU A 3 0.66 8.52 17.30
N THR A 4 0.27 9.57 18.02
CA THR A 4 -0.76 10.51 17.54
C THR A 4 -0.22 11.29 16.35
N ARG A 5 1.00 11.81 16.47
CA ARG A 5 1.68 12.48 15.36
C ARG A 5 1.91 11.54 14.16
N LEU A 6 2.25 10.27 14.43
CA LEU A 6 2.39 9.28 13.36
C LEU A 6 1.09 9.09 12.58
N ALA A 7 -0.05 9.00 13.28
CA ALA A 7 -1.37 8.87 12.66
C ALA A 7 -1.70 10.10 11.79
N GLU A 8 -1.44 11.31 12.29
CA GLU A 8 -1.65 12.56 11.54
C GLU A 8 -0.79 12.62 10.27
N GLN A 9 0.49 12.28 10.37
CA GLN A 9 1.40 12.23 9.23
C GLN A 9 0.99 11.16 8.21
N THR A 10 0.58 9.98 8.69
CA THR A 10 0.07 8.90 7.84
C THR A 10 -1.17 9.36 7.09
N ARG A 11 -2.10 10.02 7.78
CA ARG A 11 -3.32 10.58 7.17
C ARG A 11 -2.98 11.62 6.10
N ALA A 12 -2.10 12.57 6.40
CA ALA A 12 -1.71 13.61 5.44
C ALA A 12 -1.07 12.99 4.19
N LEU A 13 -0.16 12.03 4.37
CA LEU A 13 0.49 11.31 3.30
C LEU A 13 -0.51 10.50 2.46
N ALA A 14 -1.40 9.75 3.10
CA ALA A 14 -2.43 8.97 2.40
C ALA A 14 -3.33 9.88 1.54
N LEU A 15 -3.82 10.99 2.09
CA LEU A 15 -4.69 11.91 1.36
C LEU A 15 -3.98 12.57 0.17
N ASP A 16 -2.70 12.93 0.32
CA ASP A 16 -1.87 13.44 -0.79
C ASP A 16 -1.79 12.39 -1.91
N ILE A 17 -1.43 11.14 -1.59
CA ILE A 17 -1.29 10.09 -2.61
C ILE A 17 -2.61 9.70 -3.25
N LEU A 18 -3.71 9.65 -2.50
CA LEU A 18 -5.04 9.41 -3.05
C LEU A 18 -5.44 10.48 -4.05
N HIS A 19 -5.18 11.75 -3.73
CA HIS A 19 -5.44 12.86 -4.65
C HIS A 19 -4.57 12.78 -5.91
N GLN A 20 -3.27 12.45 -5.78
CA GLN A 20 -2.36 12.37 -6.93
C GLN A 20 -2.59 11.16 -7.83
N SER A 21 -3.02 10.02 -7.27
CA SER A 21 -3.20 8.76 -8.00
C SER A 21 -4.50 8.68 -8.78
N ALA A 22 -5.48 9.53 -8.48
CA ALA A 22 -6.83 9.45 -9.03
C ALA A 22 -7.49 8.05 -8.88
N ILE A 23 -7.08 7.30 -7.85
CA ILE A 23 -7.68 6.01 -7.51
C ILE A 23 -9.15 6.21 -7.09
N GLY A 24 -10.02 5.29 -7.53
CA GLY A 24 -11.46 5.37 -7.34
C GLY A 24 -12.05 4.18 -6.58
N GLU A 25 -13.36 4.25 -6.32
CA GLU A 25 -14.15 3.20 -5.67
C GLU A 25 -13.94 1.82 -6.34
N GLY A 26 -13.81 0.79 -5.51
CA GLY A 26 -13.60 -0.60 -5.91
C GLY A 26 -12.17 -0.93 -6.38
N GLN A 27 -11.27 0.06 -6.47
CA GLN A 27 -9.87 -0.17 -6.85
C GLN A 27 -9.00 -0.56 -5.66
N ILE A 28 -7.83 -1.13 -5.95
CA ILE A 28 -6.89 -1.66 -4.95
C ILE A 28 -5.75 -0.67 -4.72
N PHE A 29 -5.55 -0.30 -3.47
CA PHE A 29 -4.41 0.45 -2.94
C PHE A 29 -3.49 -0.51 -2.17
N VAL A 30 -2.22 -0.61 -2.58
CA VAL A 30 -1.24 -1.47 -1.89
C VAL A 30 -0.40 -0.68 -0.89
N LEU A 31 -0.17 -1.26 0.29
CA LEU A 31 0.74 -0.77 1.31
C LEU A 31 1.92 -1.73 1.45
N GLY A 32 3.13 -1.21 1.25
CA GLY A 32 4.37 -1.80 1.73
C GLY A 32 4.87 -1.02 2.95
N LEU A 33 5.24 -1.72 4.03
CA LEU A 33 5.60 -1.06 5.29
C LEU A 33 6.71 -1.81 6.04
N SER A 34 7.81 -1.11 6.31
CA SER A 34 8.85 -1.51 7.26
C SER A 34 8.77 -0.66 8.53
N THR A 35 8.26 -1.24 9.62
CA THR A 35 8.09 -0.50 10.88
C THR A 35 9.40 -0.25 11.63
N SER A 36 10.43 -1.06 11.40
CA SER A 36 11.77 -0.82 11.96
C SER A 36 12.38 0.46 11.38
N GLU A 37 12.21 0.69 10.09
CA GLU A 37 12.67 1.90 9.40
C GLU A 37 11.90 3.13 9.88
N VAL A 38 10.58 3.02 10.11
CA VAL A 38 9.77 4.13 10.65
C VAL A 38 10.31 4.59 12.00
N VAL A 39 10.67 3.64 12.87
CA VAL A 39 11.23 3.93 14.20
C VAL A 39 12.69 4.41 14.14
N GLY A 40 13.38 4.22 13.01
CA GLY A 40 14.81 4.55 12.85
C GLY A 40 15.76 3.47 13.38
N GLY A 41 15.27 2.24 13.56
CA GLY A 41 16.12 1.07 13.80
C GLY A 41 16.79 0.59 12.51
N ARG A 42 17.96 -0.07 12.61
CA ARG A 42 18.55 -0.76 11.44
C ARG A 42 17.63 -1.90 10.98
N ILE A 43 17.43 -2.05 9.66
CA ILE A 43 16.78 -3.18 8.97
C ILE A 43 16.98 -4.50 9.74
N GLY A 44 15.86 -5.17 10.07
CA GLY A 44 15.87 -6.52 10.65
C GLY A 44 15.97 -6.60 12.18
N LYS A 45 15.95 -5.48 12.92
CA LYS A 45 15.84 -5.48 14.38
C LYS A 45 14.63 -4.67 14.85
N ASN A 46 13.76 -5.32 15.63
CA ASN A 46 12.62 -4.75 16.36
C ASN A 46 11.48 -4.22 15.47
N SER A 47 10.78 -5.11 14.75
CA SER A 47 9.44 -4.83 14.22
C SER A 47 8.57 -4.24 15.33
N ASN A 48 7.94 -3.09 15.07
CA ASN A 48 7.09 -2.43 16.06
C ASN A 48 5.62 -2.65 15.70
N GLN A 49 4.90 -3.35 16.58
CA GLN A 49 3.50 -3.70 16.38
C GLN A 49 2.61 -2.46 16.43
N GLU A 50 2.79 -1.59 17.42
CA GLU A 50 1.98 -0.37 17.60
C GLU A 50 2.07 0.55 16.38
N VAL A 51 3.27 0.66 15.79
CA VAL A 51 3.51 1.43 14.57
C VAL A 51 2.76 0.85 13.38
N GLY A 52 2.82 -0.47 13.20
CA GLY A 52 2.08 -1.17 12.15
C GLY A 52 0.58 -0.97 12.31
N GLU A 53 0.09 -1.10 13.54
CA GLU A 53 -1.32 -0.91 13.88
C GLU A 53 -1.82 0.51 13.57
N VAL A 54 -1.09 1.54 14.00
CA VAL A 54 -1.47 2.94 13.74
C VAL A 54 -1.51 3.24 12.25
N ILE A 55 -0.50 2.82 11.49
CA ILE A 55 -0.42 3.12 10.06
C ILE A 55 -1.52 2.38 9.28
N VAL A 56 -1.67 1.07 9.52
CA VAL A 56 -2.67 0.25 8.82
C VAL A 56 -4.08 0.70 9.18
N LYS A 57 -4.37 0.96 10.46
CA LYS A 57 -5.70 1.42 10.88
C LYS A 57 -6.04 2.76 10.25
N THR A 58 -5.10 3.71 10.25
CA THR A 58 -5.30 5.04 9.63
C THR A 58 -5.59 4.92 8.14
N LEU A 59 -4.83 4.10 7.41
CA LEU A 59 -5.07 3.86 5.98
C LEU A 59 -6.41 3.18 5.74
N LEU A 60 -6.71 2.11 6.49
CA LEU A 60 -7.94 1.36 6.34
C LEU A 60 -9.18 2.26 6.55
N ASP A 61 -9.17 3.12 7.57
CA ASP A 61 -10.28 4.03 7.84
C ASP A 61 -10.50 5.02 6.67
N ILE A 62 -9.42 5.64 6.17
CA ILE A 62 -9.49 6.59 5.04
C ILE A 62 -9.97 5.90 3.75
N LEU A 63 -9.46 4.69 3.48
CA LEU A 63 -9.76 3.96 2.26
C LEU A 63 -11.19 3.40 2.28
N ASN A 64 -11.66 2.91 3.42
CA ASN A 64 -13.02 2.40 3.59
C ASN A 64 -14.07 3.50 3.39
N GLU A 65 -13.84 4.72 3.90
CA GLU A 65 -14.71 5.88 3.64
C GLU A 65 -14.87 6.18 2.14
N ARG A 66 -13.87 5.79 1.33
CA ARG A 66 -13.83 5.98 -0.12
C ARG A 66 -14.13 4.69 -0.90
N LYS A 67 -14.43 3.60 -0.20
CA LYS A 67 -14.62 2.26 -0.75
C LYS A 67 -13.48 1.82 -1.67
N ILE A 68 -12.25 2.13 -1.26
CA ILE A 68 -11.02 1.68 -1.90
C ILE A 68 -10.51 0.51 -1.08
N TYR A 69 -10.11 -0.57 -1.74
CA TYR A 69 -9.58 -1.75 -1.08
C TYR A 69 -8.13 -1.54 -0.67
N LEU A 70 -7.80 -1.86 0.58
CA LEU A 70 -6.42 -1.95 1.05
C LEU A 70 -5.89 -3.36 0.87
N ALA A 71 -4.70 -3.47 0.27
CA ALA A 71 -3.89 -4.69 0.28
C ALA A 71 -2.58 -4.42 1.02
N VAL A 72 -2.26 -5.22 2.02
CA VAL A 72 -1.06 -5.03 2.85
C VAL A 72 -0.04 -6.10 2.51
N GLN A 73 1.09 -5.68 1.94
CA GLN A 73 2.17 -6.56 1.53
C GLN A 73 2.91 -7.14 2.74
N GLY A 74 3.11 -8.45 2.76
CA GLY A 74 4.03 -9.10 3.68
C GLY A 74 5.50 -8.95 3.29
N CYS A 75 6.38 -9.35 4.21
CA CYS A 75 7.80 -9.38 3.93
C CYS A 75 8.20 -10.53 2.98
N GLU A 76 9.47 -10.54 2.57
CA GLU A 76 10.05 -11.53 1.67
C GLU A 76 9.96 -12.98 2.19
N HIS A 77 9.85 -13.19 3.51
CA HIS A 77 9.75 -14.53 4.10
C HIS A 77 8.46 -15.26 3.76
N ILE A 78 7.42 -14.53 3.35
CA ILE A 78 6.16 -15.09 2.86
C ILE A 78 5.95 -14.75 1.38
N ASN A 79 7.04 -14.53 0.65
CA ASN A 79 7.05 -14.22 -0.78
C ASN A 79 6.24 -12.98 -1.17
N ARG A 80 6.07 -12.02 -0.24
CA ARG A 80 5.27 -10.80 -0.47
C ARG A 80 3.81 -11.08 -0.80
N ALA A 81 3.26 -12.19 -0.29
CA ALA A 81 1.81 -12.39 -0.24
C ALA A 81 1.15 -11.20 0.49
N LEU A 82 -0.12 -10.95 0.19
CA LEU A 82 -0.81 -9.76 0.66
C LEU A 82 -2.05 -10.09 1.47
N ALA A 83 -2.18 -9.43 2.62
CA ALA A 83 -3.40 -9.44 3.41
C ALA A 83 -4.45 -8.53 2.75
N VAL A 84 -5.62 -9.09 2.45
CA VAL A 84 -6.77 -8.40 1.84
C VAL A 84 -8.06 -8.90 2.48
N GLU A 85 -9.16 -8.15 2.30
CA GLU A 85 -10.49 -8.68 2.60
C GLU A 85 -10.85 -9.84 1.66
N ARG A 86 -11.49 -10.90 2.17
CA ARG A 86 -11.95 -12.04 1.35
C ARG A 86 -12.83 -11.60 0.18
N GLU A 87 -13.70 -10.62 0.41
CA GLU A 87 -14.58 -10.08 -0.64
C GLU A 87 -13.78 -9.51 -1.83
N LEU A 88 -12.62 -8.90 -1.58
CA LEU A 88 -11.75 -8.42 -2.66
C LEU A 88 -11.19 -9.61 -3.43
N ALA A 89 -10.70 -10.64 -2.72
CA ALA A 89 -10.13 -11.83 -3.33
C ALA A 89 -11.14 -12.54 -4.25
N GLU A 90 -12.38 -12.70 -3.78
CA GLU A 90 -13.46 -13.29 -4.56
C GLU A 90 -13.85 -12.41 -5.75
N GLN A 91 -13.99 -11.09 -5.54
CA GLN A 91 -14.38 -10.15 -6.60
C GLN A 91 -13.34 -10.08 -7.73
N TYR A 92 -12.06 -10.09 -7.39
CA TYR A 92 -10.96 -9.98 -8.36
C TYR A 92 -10.44 -11.33 -8.84
N GLY A 93 -10.95 -12.46 -8.33
CA GLY A 93 -10.48 -13.80 -8.67
C GLY A 93 -9.02 -14.02 -8.27
N LEU A 94 -8.63 -13.55 -7.08
CA LEU A 94 -7.27 -13.67 -6.56
C LEU A 94 -7.07 -15.05 -5.92
N GLU A 95 -5.90 -15.63 -6.13
CA GLU A 95 -5.53 -16.92 -5.52
C GLU A 95 -5.26 -16.73 -4.03
N ILE A 96 -6.11 -17.35 -3.19
CA ILE A 96 -5.95 -17.33 -1.73
C ILE A 96 -4.89 -18.35 -1.34
N VAL A 97 -3.86 -17.91 -0.62
CA VAL A 97 -2.78 -18.76 -0.12
C VAL A 97 -2.87 -18.91 1.39
N ASN A 98 -2.28 -19.98 1.91
CA ASN A 98 -2.33 -20.29 3.34
C ASN A 98 -1.03 -19.91 4.04
N VAL A 99 -1.07 -18.84 4.82
CA VAL A 99 -0.01 -18.49 5.78
C VAL A 99 -0.65 -17.79 6.98
N LEU A 100 -0.15 -18.09 8.18
CA LEU A 100 -0.48 -17.33 9.38
C LEU A 100 0.63 -16.28 9.58
N PRO A 101 0.36 -14.99 9.35
CA PRO A 101 1.37 -13.96 9.53
C PRO A 101 1.76 -13.84 11.01
N GLY A 102 3.02 -13.54 11.25
CA GLY A 102 3.61 -13.29 12.56
C GLY A 102 4.62 -12.15 12.51
N LEU A 103 5.00 -11.62 13.68
CA LEU A 103 5.96 -10.50 13.79
C LEU A 103 7.30 -10.79 13.11
N HIS A 104 7.71 -12.07 13.11
CA HIS A 104 8.97 -12.55 12.52
C HIS A 104 8.79 -13.20 11.13
N ALA A 105 7.56 -13.37 10.65
CA ALA A 105 7.24 -14.00 9.37
C ALA A 105 5.96 -13.36 8.81
N GLY A 106 6.12 -12.29 8.01
CA GLY A 106 5.03 -11.46 7.49
C GLY A 106 5.19 -9.99 7.89
N GLY A 107 5.37 -9.73 9.18
CA GLY A 107 5.65 -8.40 9.72
C GLY A 107 4.46 -7.74 10.43
N SER A 108 4.70 -6.62 11.12
CA SER A 108 3.66 -5.97 11.94
C SER A 108 2.51 -5.38 11.13
N ALA A 109 2.74 -5.01 9.87
CA ALA A 109 1.70 -4.50 8.98
C ALA A 109 0.63 -5.56 8.68
N GLN A 110 1.02 -6.79 8.36
CA GLN A 110 0.06 -7.88 8.10
C GLN A 110 -0.71 -8.29 9.35
N LEU A 111 -0.05 -8.36 10.50
CA LEU A 111 -0.75 -8.60 11.76
C LEU A 111 -1.80 -7.52 12.04
N ALA A 112 -1.47 -6.26 11.79
CA ALA A 112 -2.43 -5.17 11.90
C ALA A 112 -3.58 -5.30 10.89
N ALA A 113 -3.29 -5.70 9.64
CA ALA A 113 -4.32 -5.95 8.64
C ALA A 113 -5.29 -7.04 9.12
N PHE A 114 -4.76 -8.19 9.57
CA PHE A 114 -5.55 -9.29 10.12
C PHE A 114 -6.36 -8.90 11.37
N LYS A 115 -5.85 -7.96 12.16
CA LYS A 115 -6.54 -7.44 13.35
C LYS A 115 -7.72 -6.53 13.01
N TYR A 116 -7.61 -5.72 11.96
CA TYR A 116 -8.56 -4.64 11.67
C TYR A 116 -9.50 -4.90 10.49
N MET A 117 -9.13 -5.80 9.58
CA MET A 117 -10.01 -6.26 8.49
C MET A 117 -11.13 -7.15 9.04
N ARG A 118 -12.23 -7.25 8.31
CA ARG A 118 -13.42 -8.00 8.73
C ARG A 118 -13.25 -9.50 8.52
N ASP A 119 -12.80 -9.91 7.34
CA ASP A 119 -12.53 -11.31 6.99
C ASP A 119 -11.24 -11.39 6.16
N PRO A 120 -10.07 -11.21 6.81
CA PRO A 120 -8.79 -11.15 6.14
C PRO A 120 -8.38 -12.52 5.57
N VAL A 121 -7.81 -12.49 4.36
CA VAL A 121 -7.14 -13.61 3.71
C VAL A 121 -5.80 -13.16 3.15
N GLU A 122 -4.91 -14.12 2.92
CA GLU A 122 -3.66 -13.89 2.20
C GLU A 122 -3.84 -14.27 0.74
N VAL A 123 -3.34 -13.46 -0.18
CA VAL A 123 -3.35 -13.73 -1.62
C VAL A 123 -1.93 -13.74 -2.19
N GLU A 124 -1.70 -14.60 -3.18
CA GLU A 124 -0.37 -14.78 -3.79
C GLU A 124 0.11 -13.49 -4.47
N PHE A 125 -0.76 -12.85 -5.25
CA PHE A 125 -0.42 -11.72 -6.09
C PHE A 125 -1.62 -10.83 -6.37
N ILE A 126 -1.37 -9.54 -6.64
CA ILE A 126 -2.40 -8.57 -7.03
C ILE A 126 -1.94 -7.68 -8.18
N THR A 127 -2.91 -7.07 -8.86
CA THR A 127 -2.68 -5.96 -9.80
C THR A 127 -3.38 -4.69 -9.28
N ALA A 128 -2.66 -3.91 -8.48
CA ALA A 128 -3.13 -2.70 -7.81
C ALA A 128 -3.11 -1.45 -8.71
N HIS A 129 -3.89 -0.45 -8.33
CA HIS A 129 -4.03 0.80 -9.10
C HIS A 129 -3.13 1.91 -8.57
N ALA A 130 -2.87 1.90 -7.26
CA ALA A 130 -1.91 2.78 -6.61
C ALA A 130 -1.34 2.09 -5.37
N GLY A 131 -0.30 2.69 -4.80
CA GLY A 131 0.21 2.24 -3.52
C GLY A 131 1.23 3.17 -2.90
N LEU A 132 1.50 2.88 -1.64
CA LEU A 132 2.44 3.57 -0.77
C LEU A 132 3.46 2.56 -0.22
N ASP A 133 4.73 2.90 -0.37
CA ASP A 133 5.85 2.13 0.17
C ASP A 133 6.56 2.96 1.22
N ILE A 134 6.62 2.44 2.45
CA ILE A 134 7.18 3.10 3.61
C ILE A 134 8.35 2.24 4.10
N GLY A 135 9.57 2.73 3.92
CA GLY A 135 10.80 2.04 4.28
C GLY A 135 11.30 1.08 3.20
N ASP A 136 11.13 1.46 1.94
CA ASP A 136 11.74 0.82 0.75
C ASP A 136 11.49 -0.70 0.63
N THR A 137 10.28 -1.12 0.98
CA THR A 137 9.87 -2.53 0.91
C THR A 137 9.61 -2.99 -0.52
N SER A 138 9.61 -2.10 -1.51
CA SER A 138 9.40 -2.35 -2.93
C SER A 138 8.03 -2.93 -3.27
N ILE A 139 7.06 -2.07 -3.57
CA ILE A 139 5.68 -2.45 -3.98
C ILE A 139 5.48 -2.54 -5.50
N GLY A 140 6.52 -2.26 -6.29
CA GLY A 140 6.41 -2.10 -7.74
C GLY A 140 5.86 -3.33 -8.46
N MET A 141 6.12 -4.55 -7.96
CA MET A 141 5.57 -5.76 -8.58
C MET A 141 4.04 -5.82 -8.53
N HIS A 142 3.41 -5.12 -7.59
CA HIS A 142 1.97 -5.14 -7.39
C HIS A 142 1.24 -4.09 -8.23
N ILE A 143 1.92 -3.05 -8.73
CA ILE A 143 1.27 -1.94 -9.42
C ILE A 143 1.04 -2.29 -10.89
N LYS A 144 -0.21 -2.12 -11.34
CA LYS A 144 -0.62 -2.29 -12.73
C LYS A 144 0.28 -1.50 -13.68
N HIS A 145 0.60 -2.12 -14.81
CA HIS A 145 1.33 -1.47 -15.88
C HIS A 145 0.38 -0.55 -16.68
N VAL A 146 0.68 0.74 -16.92
CA VAL A 146 1.97 1.45 -16.82
C VAL A 146 2.11 2.17 -15.48
N GLN A 147 3.21 1.91 -14.78
CA GLN A 147 3.51 2.52 -13.48
C GLN A 147 4.00 3.96 -13.62
N ILE A 148 3.56 4.82 -12.72
CA ILE A 148 3.90 6.23 -12.64
C ILE A 148 4.33 6.55 -11.20
N PRO A 149 5.60 6.95 -10.99
CA PRO A 149 6.06 7.48 -9.71
C PRO A 149 5.29 8.74 -9.34
N LEU A 150 4.69 8.73 -8.15
CA LEU A 150 4.12 9.92 -7.55
C LEU A 150 5.19 10.62 -6.71
N ARG A 151 5.03 11.93 -6.51
CA ARG A 151 5.95 12.71 -5.68
C ARG A 151 5.22 13.12 -4.39
N PRO A 152 5.35 12.34 -3.30
CA PRO A 152 4.80 12.72 -2.01
C PRO A 152 5.28 14.10 -1.58
N GLN A 153 4.39 14.90 -1.00
CA GLN A 153 4.79 16.15 -0.35
C GLN A 153 5.66 15.87 0.87
N GLN A 154 5.32 14.82 1.63
CA GLN A 154 6.11 14.31 2.73
C GLN A 154 6.89 13.07 2.27
N ARG A 155 8.23 13.18 2.23
CA ARG A 155 9.10 12.11 1.71
C ARG A 155 9.55 11.09 2.74
N GLU A 156 9.17 11.29 3.99
CA GLU A 156 9.51 10.43 5.11
C GLU A 156 8.30 10.24 6.03
N LEU A 157 8.21 9.09 6.68
CA LEU A 157 7.28 8.85 7.79
C LEU A 157 8.07 8.29 8.97
N GLY A 158 8.15 9.06 10.06
CA GLY A 158 9.18 8.80 11.07
C GLY A 158 10.56 8.96 10.42
N SER A 159 11.38 7.90 10.46
CA SER A 159 12.68 7.85 9.76
C SER A 159 12.65 7.07 8.45
N ALA A 160 11.50 6.50 8.07
CA ALA A 160 11.39 5.69 6.86
C ALA A 160 11.23 6.58 5.63
N HIS A 161 12.00 6.30 4.59
CA HIS A 161 11.76 6.88 3.26
C HIS A 161 10.41 6.45 2.70
N VAL A 162 9.77 7.34 1.94
CA VAL A 162 8.44 7.10 1.36
C VAL A 162 8.49 7.20 -0.16
N CYS A 163 8.05 6.13 -0.81
CA CYS A 163 7.77 6.09 -2.24
C CYS A 163 6.27 5.85 -2.49
N ALA A 164 5.76 6.37 -3.61
CA ALA A 164 4.39 6.11 -4.02
C ALA A 164 4.31 5.88 -5.53
N LEU A 165 3.43 4.98 -5.93
CA LEU A 165 3.21 4.59 -7.32
C LEU A 165 1.72 4.64 -7.64
N ALA A 166 1.41 5.02 -8.86
CA ALA A 166 0.09 4.86 -9.47
C ALA A 166 0.21 4.15 -10.82
N SER A 167 -0.92 3.73 -11.38
CA SER A 167 -1.00 3.18 -12.72
C SER A 167 -1.83 4.08 -13.63
N ARG A 168 -1.43 4.19 -14.89
CA ARG A 168 -2.27 4.76 -15.96
C ARG A 168 -2.42 3.81 -17.15
N PRO A 169 -3.44 4.01 -18.01
CA PRO A 169 -3.54 3.30 -19.27
C PRO A 169 -2.30 3.48 -20.15
N ARG A 170 -1.96 2.43 -20.92
CA ARG A 170 -0.94 2.53 -21.98
C ARG A 170 -1.40 3.53 -23.02
N LEU A 171 -0.48 4.39 -23.47
CA LEU A 171 -0.72 5.19 -24.66
C LEU A 171 -0.36 4.32 -25.86
N ILE A 172 -1.33 4.09 -26.73
CA ILE A 172 -1.19 3.25 -27.92
C ILE A 172 -1.62 4.03 -29.15
N GLY A 173 -1.10 3.66 -30.31
CA GLY A 173 -1.35 4.34 -31.58
C GLY A 173 -0.07 4.89 -32.20
N GLY A 174 -0.09 5.10 -33.52
CA GLY A 174 1.04 5.63 -34.28
C GLY A 174 1.13 7.16 -34.25
N GLU A 175 1.95 7.74 -35.13
CA GLU A 175 2.31 9.18 -35.15
C GLU A 175 1.12 10.16 -35.22
N ARG A 176 -0.03 9.71 -35.71
CA ARG A 176 -1.25 10.53 -35.86
C ARG A 176 -2.19 10.47 -34.65
N ALA A 177 -1.87 9.66 -33.64
CA ALA A 177 -2.74 9.47 -32.49
C ALA A 177 -2.67 10.68 -31.53
N GLY A 178 -3.84 11.24 -31.21
CA GLY A 178 -4.02 12.12 -30.06
C GLY A 178 -4.35 11.32 -28.80
N HIS A 179 -4.07 11.90 -27.63
CA HIS A 179 -4.44 11.31 -26.35
C HIS A 179 -5.15 12.33 -25.47
N TYR A 180 -6.17 11.88 -24.74
CA TYR A 180 -6.79 12.69 -23.71
C TYR A 180 -5.77 12.99 -22.60
N LYS A 181 -5.92 14.16 -21.96
CA LYS A 181 -5.20 14.43 -20.71
C LYS A 181 -5.75 13.48 -19.66
N ASP A 182 -4.85 12.82 -18.93
CA ASP A 182 -5.20 12.06 -17.74
C ASP A 182 -4.76 12.85 -16.48
N SER A 183 -5.45 12.63 -15.37
CA SER A 183 -5.26 13.36 -14.11
C SER A 183 -3.94 13.04 -13.40
N ILE A 184 -3.29 11.94 -13.77
CA ILE A 184 -2.04 11.44 -13.15
C ILE A 184 -0.82 12.02 -13.88
N ARG A 185 -0.96 12.30 -15.17
CA ARG A 185 0.08 12.83 -16.05
C ARG A 185 0.30 14.32 -15.78
N ARG A 186 1.20 14.60 -14.85
CA ARG A 186 1.78 15.94 -14.69
C ARG A 186 2.69 16.22 -15.88
N VAL A 187 2.27 17.13 -16.75
CA VAL A 187 3.08 17.72 -17.83
C VAL A 187 4.03 18.73 -17.21
#